data_AF-D1KBX1-F1
#
_entry.id   AF-D1KBX1-F1
#
_cell.length_a   1.000
_cell.length_b   1.000
_cell.length_c   1.000
_cell.angle_alpha   90.00
_cell.angle_beta   90.00
_cell.angle_gamma   90.00
#
_symmetry.space_group_name_H-M   'P 1'
#
loop_
_entity.id
_entity.type
_entity.pdbx_description
1 polymer ?
#
loop_
_entity_poly.entity_id
_entity_poly.type
_entity_poly.pdbx_seq_one_letter_code
_entity_poly.pdbx_strand_id
1 'polypeptide(L)' 'MGCCNTKTDEKTLCYCFNISENSYLEALKLGKGGVLKDFVVFQTKHNYCNCENLNPSKQCCLKEFKKLKISEKMQTAN' A
#
# COMPACT_ATOMS: atom_id res chain seq x y z
N MET A 1 8.68 13.99 22.22
CA MET A 1 8.23 12.97 21.26
C MET A 1 8.81 13.28 19.90
N GLY A 2 9.98 12.73 19.56
CA GLY A 2 10.63 12.95 18.26
C GLY A 2 11.06 11.59 17.72
N CYS A 3 10.18 10.91 17.00
CA CYS A 3 10.47 9.59 16.46
C CYS A 3 11.03 9.73 15.04
N CYS A 4 12.36 9.71 14.98
CA CYS A 4 13.18 9.05 13.96
C CYS A 4 12.91 9.40 12.49
N ASN A 5 13.71 10.35 12.01
CA ASN A 5 14.00 10.57 10.59
C ASN A 5 15.07 9.56 10.14
N THR A 6 14.68 8.30 9.92
CA THR A 6 15.46 7.37 9.11
C THR A 6 14.83 7.37 7.72
N LYS A 7 15.35 8.20 6.82
CA LYS A 7 15.06 8.08 5.38
C LYS A 7 15.72 6.80 4.86
N THR A 8 15.13 5.66 5.17
CA THR A 8 15.05 4.61 4.17
C THR A 8 14.16 5.19 3.08
N ASP A 9 14.62 5.22 1.83
CA ASP A 9 13.79 5.50 0.66
C ASP A 9 12.72 4.40 0.53
N GLU A 10 11.79 4.35 1.49
CA GLU A 10 10.69 3.41 1.48
C GLU A 10 9.77 3.82 0.34
N LYS A 11 9.69 2.95 -0.66
CA LYS A 11 8.81 3.15 -1.79
C LYS A 11 7.37 3.28 -1.29
N THR A 12 6.78 4.45 -1.53
CA THR A 12 5.39 4.71 -1.17
C THR A 12 4.47 3.90 -2.08
N LEU A 13 3.64 3.05 -1.48
CA LEU A 13 2.64 2.25 -2.19
C LEU A 13 1.38 3.07 -2.44
N CYS A 14 0.90 3.81 -1.43
CA CYS A 14 -0.29 4.65 -1.55
C CYS A 14 -0.08 6.05 -0.96
N TYR A 15 -0.02 7.05 -1.86
CA TYR A 15 0.21 8.46 -1.51
C TYR A 15 -0.95 9.09 -0.74
N CYS A 16 -2.21 8.66 -0.97
CA CYS A 16 -3.37 9.22 -0.26
C CYS A 16 -3.38 8.92 1.24
N PHE A 17 -2.83 7.77 1.64
CA PHE A 17 -2.90 7.28 3.02
C PHE A 17 -1.51 7.05 3.63
N ASN A 18 -0.46 7.55 2.97
CA ASN A 18 0.93 7.40 3.36
C ASN A 18 1.33 5.95 3.70
N ILE A 19 0.89 5.00 2.87
CA ILE A 19 1.20 3.58 3.06
C ILE A 19 2.48 3.27 2.28
N SER A 20 3.53 2.78 2.95
CA SER A 20 4.74 2.28 2.30
C SER A 20 4.56 0.83 1.81
N GLU A 21 5.34 0.46 0.79
CA GLU A 21 5.37 -0.92 0.28
C GLU A 21 5.80 -1.90 1.39
N ASN A 22 6.80 -1.52 2.18
CA ASN A 22 7.28 -2.30 3.32
C ASN A 22 6.16 -2.54 4.35
N SER A 23 5.42 -1.49 4.75
CA SER A 23 4.29 -1.60 5.68
C SER A 23 3.23 -2.60 5.19
N TYR A 24 2.96 -2.62 3.88
CA TYR A 24 2.01 -3.57 3.30
C TYR A 24 2.55 -5.00 3.26
N LEU A 25 3.84 -5.19 2.92
CA LEU A 25 4.49 -6.50 2.96
C LEU A 25 4.54 -7.08 4.37
N GLU A 26 4.85 -6.28 5.39
CA GLU A 26 4.77 -6.70 6.79
C GLU A 26 3.33 -7.10 7.18
N ALA A 27 2.34 -6.31 6.76
CA ALA A 27 0.94 -6.65 6.98
C ALA A 27 0.56 -7.98 6.30
N LEU A 28 1.09 -8.28 5.11
CA LEU A 28 0.86 -9.55 4.42
C LEU A 28 1.43 -10.74 5.19
N LYS A 29 2.67 -10.63 5.69
CA LYS A 29 3.30 -11.66 6.55
C LYS A 29 2.50 -11.94 7.83
N LEU A 30 1.85 -10.91 8.37
CA LEU A 30 0.98 -11.00 9.55
C LEU A 30 -0.47 -11.41 9.22
N GLY A 31 -0.81 -11.71 7.96
CA GLY A 31 -2.17 -12.05 7.52
C GLY A 31 -3.14 -10.85 7.50
N LYS A 32 -2.65 -9.63 7.73
CA LYS A 32 -3.43 -8.38 7.78
C LYS A 32 -3.47 -7.61 6.46
N GLY A 33 -2.76 -8.06 5.44
CA GLY A 33 -2.72 -7.38 4.13
C GLY A 33 -4.10 -7.23 3.48
N GLY A 34 -5.03 -8.18 3.72
CA GLY A 34 -6.42 -8.05 3.27
C GLY A 34 -7.12 -6.82 3.84
N VAL A 35 -7.02 -6.65 5.16
CA VAL A 35 -7.65 -5.53 5.90
C VAL A 35 -7.11 -4.19 5.40
N LEU A 36 -5.80 -4.06 5.21
CA LEU A 36 -5.20 -2.82 4.73
C LEU A 36 -5.67 -2.48 3.31
N LYS A 37 -5.74 -3.48 2.43
CA LYS A 37 -6.28 -3.30 1.08
C LYS A 37 -7.76 -2.88 1.12
N ASP A 38 -8.57 -3.54 1.93
CA ASP A 38 -10.02 -3.28 2.01
C ASP A 38 -10.30 -1.87 2.57
N PHE A 39 -9.48 -1.40 3.52
CA PHE A 39 -9.48 -0.01 3.96
C PHE A 39 -9.25 0.94 2.77
N VAL A 40 -8.20 0.74 1.98
CA VAL A 40 -7.92 1.61 0.82
C VAL A 40 -9.07 1.56 -0.19
N VAL A 41 -9.60 0.38 -0.50
CA VAL A 41 -10.74 0.22 -1.41
C VAL A 41 -11.95 1.00 -0.91
N PHE A 42 -12.28 0.89 0.37
CA PHE A 42 -13.39 1.62 0.98
C PHE A 42 -13.19 3.12 0.82
N GLN A 43 -12.03 3.65 1.24
CA GLN A 43 -11.77 5.08 1.17
C GLN A 43 -11.79 5.62 -0.27
N THR A 44 -11.27 4.85 -1.24
CA THR A 44 -11.33 5.22 -2.66
C THR A 44 -12.76 5.22 -3.19
N LYS A 45 -13.61 4.25 -2.83
CA LYS A 45 -15.02 4.21 -3.25
C LYS A 45 -15.82 5.40 -2.74
N HIS A 46 -15.46 5.94 -1.59
CA HIS A 46 -16.07 7.13 -1.01
C HIS A 46 -15.42 8.45 -1.47
N ASN A 47 -14.56 8.42 -2.50
CA ASN A 47 -13.87 9.58 -3.05
C ASN A 47 -12.98 10.34 -2.04
N TYR A 48 -12.51 9.68 -0.97
CA TYR A 48 -11.58 10.29 0.00
C TYR A 48 -10.13 10.33 -0.47
N CYS A 49 -9.86 9.90 -1.70
CA CYS A 49 -8.52 9.85 -2.27
C CYS A 49 -8.54 10.33 -3.71
N ASN A 50 -7.73 11.33 -4.01
CA ASN A 50 -7.50 11.82 -5.35
C ASN A 50 -6.22 11.19 -5.94
N CYS A 51 -6.38 9.98 -6.45
CA CYS A 51 -5.29 9.19 -7.01
C CYS A 51 -4.59 9.90 -8.20
N GLU A 52 -5.32 10.66 -9.01
CA GLU A 52 -4.76 11.34 -10.20
C GLU A 52 -3.86 12.52 -9.85
N ASN A 53 -4.14 13.21 -8.74
CA ASN A 53 -3.35 14.36 -8.28
C ASN A 53 -2.25 13.98 -7.28
N LEU A 54 -2.48 12.98 -6.43
CA LEU A 54 -1.54 12.63 -5.35
C LEU A 54 -0.55 11.54 -5.75
N ASN A 55 -0.91 10.62 -6.65
CA ASN A 55 0.02 9.59 -7.10
C ASN A 55 0.82 10.10 -8.32
N PRO A 56 2.16 10.13 -8.30
CA PRO A 56 2.97 10.55 -9.44
C PRO A 56 2.69 9.77 -10.74
N SER A 57 2.25 8.51 -10.62
CA SER A 57 1.86 7.68 -11.77
C SER A 57 0.49 8.05 -12.37
N LYS A 58 -0.25 8.97 -11.74
CA LYS A 58 -1.65 9.32 -12.04
C LYS A 58 -2.61 8.13 -12.03
N GLN A 59 -2.21 7.02 -11.40
CA GLN A 59 -3.00 5.80 -11.27
C GLN A 59 -3.27 5.50 -9.80
N CYS A 60 -4.39 4.85 -9.52
CA CYS A 60 -4.73 4.55 -8.15
C CYS A 60 -3.90 3.40 -7.58
N CYS A 61 -3.44 3.56 -6.33
CA CYS A 61 -2.54 2.62 -5.66
C CYS A 61 -3.08 1.18 -5.61
N LEU A 62 -4.41 1.00 -5.69
CA LEU A 62 -5.10 -0.30 -5.76
C LEU A 62 -4.53 -1.26 -6.82
N LYS A 63 -4.01 -0.75 -7.94
CA LYS A 63 -3.35 -1.56 -8.97
C LYS A 63 -2.07 -2.22 -8.44
N GLU A 64 -1.28 -1.50 -7.66
CA GLU A 64 -0.03 -2.00 -7.08
C GLU A 64 -0.29 -3.00 -5.95
N PHE A 65 -1.32 -2.78 -5.11
CA PHE A 65 -1.78 -3.76 -4.12
C PHE A 65 -2.09 -5.13 -4.74
N LYS A 66 -2.70 -5.15 -5.94
CA LYS A 66 -3.01 -6.38 -6.68
C LYS A 66 -1.73 -7.10 -7.13
N LYS A 67 -0.73 -6.36 -7.65
CA LYS A 67 0.55 -6.93 -8.10
C LYS A 67 1.32 -7.59 -6.96
N LEU A 68 1.45 -6.88 -5.84
CA LEU A 68 2.20 -7.36 -4.67
C LEU A 68 1.55 -8.60 -4.04
N LYS A 69 0.20 -8.64 -3.95
CA LYS A 69 -0.52 -9.81 -3.45
C LYS A 69 -0.31 -11.06 -4.33
N ILE A 70 -0.17 -10.90 -5.64
CA ILE A 70 0.12 -12.01 -6.56
C ILE A 70 1.57 -12.50 -6.33
N SER A 71 2.53 -11.57 -6.22
CA SER A 71 3.94 -11.91 -5.97
C SER A 71 4.14 -12.70 -4.67
N GLU A 72 3.51 -12.29 -3.57
CA GLU A 72 3.60 -12.99 -2.27
C GLU A 72 3.03 -14.41 -2.33
N LYS A 73 1.89 -14.59 -2.99
CA LYS A 73 1.28 -15.92 -3.18
C LYS A 73 2.16 -16.87 -4.00
N MET A 74 2.93 -16.33 -4.95
CA MET A 74 3.87 -17.14 -5.74
C MET A 74 5.11 -17.55 -4.93
N GLN A 75 5.50 -16.77 -3.92
CA GLN A 75 6.66 -17.06 -3.07
C GLN A 75 6.38 -18.08 -1.96
N THR A 76 5.11 -18.30 -1.60
CA THR A 76 4.71 -19.28 -0.56
C THR A 76 4.35 -20.66 -1.13
N ALA A 77 4.46 -20.85 -2.45
CA ALA A 77 4.08 -22.09 -3.15
C ALA A 77 5.26 -22.99 -3.53
N ASN A 78 6.47 -22.76 -2.99
CA ASN A 78 7.67 -23.59 -3.16
C ASN A 78 8.09 -24.21 -1.84
#